data_AF-A0A7D7VCM3-F1
#
_entry.id   AF-A0A7D7VCM3-F1
#
_cell.length_a   1.000
_cell.length_b   1.000
_cell.length_c   1.000
_cell.angle_alpha   90.00
_cell.angle_beta   90.00
_cell.angle_gamma   90.00
#
_symmetry.space_group_name_H-M   'P 1'
#
loop_
_entity.id
_entity.type
_entity.pdbx_description
1 polymer ?
#
loop_
_entity_poly.entity_id
_entity_poly.type
_entity_poly.pdbx_seq_one_letter_code
_entity_poly.pdbx_strand_id
1 'polypeptide(L)' 'MKIECGCHCIKCKSTNLESNQIGQVEKDGYFDMHHTCKQCNTHFDHLDGEIFSNCEKCNYYFN' A
#
# COMPACT_ATOMS: atom_id res chain seq x y z
N MET A 1 -1.68 -3.96 14.24
CA MET A 1 -1.02 -2.73 14.72
C MET A 1 -1.00 -1.75 13.55
N LYS A 2 -1.33 -0.47 13.74
CA LYS A 2 -1.16 0.53 12.67
C LYS A 2 0.34 0.77 12.52
N ILE A 3 0.92 0.33 11.42
CA ILE A 3 2.32 0.58 11.11
C ILE A 3 2.39 2.03 10.62
N GLU A 4 3.12 2.88 11.34
CA GLU A 4 3.39 4.25 10.88
C GLU A 4 4.44 4.18 9.77
N CYS A 5 3.98 4.12 8.52
CA CYS A 5 4.83 4.29 7.34
C CYS A 5 4.94 5.79 7.05
N GLY A 6 6.15 6.36 7.07
CA GLY A 6 6.44 7.75 6.64
C GLY A 6 6.30 7.96 5.12
N CYS A 7 5.42 7.20 4.50
CA CYS A 7 5.30 7.01 3.07
C CYS A 7 4.39 8.09 2.50
N HIS A 8 4.72 8.58 1.31
CA HIS A 8 3.94 9.61 0.63
C HIS A 8 3.33 8.99 -0.62
N CYS A 9 2.10 9.37 -0.93
CA CYS A 9 1.45 8.92 -2.15
C CYS A 9 2.32 9.27 -3.37
N ILE A 10 2.64 8.28 -4.20
CA ILE A 10 3.44 8.50 -5.41
C ILE A 10 2.80 9.51 -6.37
N LYS A 11 1.45 9.60 -6.38
CA LYS A 11 0.66 10.46 -7.26
C LYS A 11 0.41 11.86 -6.69
N CYS A 12 -0.15 11.97 -5.48
CA CYS A 12 -0.57 13.26 -4.90
C CYS A 12 0.31 13.76 -3.74
N LYS A 13 1.36 13.02 -3.37
CA LYS A 13 2.26 13.30 -2.24
C LYS A 13 1.60 13.39 -0.85
N SER A 14 0.31 13.03 -0.75
CA SER A 14 -0.39 12.97 0.53
C SER A 14 0.19 11.87 1.45
N THR A 15 0.23 12.16 2.74
CA THR A 15 0.56 11.20 3.81
C THR A 15 -0.67 10.43 4.29
N ASN A 16 -1.87 10.74 3.76
CA ASN A 16 -3.10 10.03 4.08
C ASN A 16 -3.16 8.70 3.32
N LEU A 17 -2.36 7.75 3.79
CA LEU A 17 -2.22 6.40 3.25
C LEU A 17 -2.77 5.37 4.24
N GLU A 18 -3.49 4.40 3.72
CA GLU A 18 -3.88 3.19 4.44
C GLU A 18 -2.92 2.06 4.06
N SER A 19 -2.15 1.60 5.03
CA SER A 19 -1.20 0.52 4.87
C SER A 19 -1.89 -0.81 5.18
N ASN A 20 -1.98 -1.68 4.19
CA ASN A 20 -2.49 -3.03 4.35
C ASN A 20 -1.32 -4.01 4.23
N GLN A 21 -1.12 -4.83 5.25
CA GLN A 21 -0.18 -5.94 5.16
C GLN A 21 -0.79 -7.01 4.25
N ILE A 22 0.00 -7.49 3.32
CA ILE A 22 -0.39 -8.45 2.33
C ILE A 22 0.44 -9.71 2.52
N GLY A 23 -0.21 -10.84 2.77
CA GLY A 23 0.52 -12.09 2.99
C GLY A 23 1.12 -12.25 4.39
N GLN A 24 1.89 -13.32 4.57
CA GLN A 24 2.55 -13.65 5.83
C GLN A 24 3.87 -12.88 5.97
N VAL A 25 4.32 -12.72 7.21
CA VAL A 25 5.69 -12.28 7.47
C VAL A 25 6.62 -13.42 7.06
N GLU A 26 7.44 -13.19 6.06
CA GLU A 26 8.44 -14.13 5.57
C GLU A 26 9.51 -14.39 6.65
N LYS A 27 10.27 -15.48 6.50
CA LYS A 27 11.26 -15.91 7.51
C LYS A 27 12.42 -14.92 7.69
N ASP A 28 12.62 -14.02 6.74
CA ASP A 28 13.58 -12.92 6.79
C ASP A 28 13.04 -11.67 7.51
N GLY A 29 11.79 -11.71 7.97
CA GLY A 29 11.12 -10.60 8.65
C GLY A 29 10.50 -9.57 7.71
N TYR A 30 10.60 -9.77 6.38
CA TYR A 30 9.92 -8.92 5.41
C TYR A 30 8.46 -9.37 5.23
N PHE A 31 7.60 -8.41 4.93
CA PHE A 31 6.21 -8.68 4.59
C PHE A 31 5.82 -7.75 3.45
N ASP A 32 5.02 -8.26 2.51
CA ASP A 32 4.46 -7.39 1.48
C ASP A 32 3.49 -6.43 2.18
N MET A 33 3.55 -5.17 1.78
CA MET A 33 2.65 -4.15 2.27
C MET A 33 2.27 -3.26 1.09
N HIS A 34 0.97 -3.06 0.89
CA HIS A 34 0.50 -2.10 -0.09
C HIS A 34 -0.11 -0.90 0.62
N HIS A 35 0.06 0.27 0.02
CA HIS A 35 -0.52 1.52 0.48
C HIS A 35 -1.66 1.94 -0.44
N THR A 36 -2.81 2.26 0.17
CA THR A 36 -3.92 2.90 -0.52
C THR A 36 -4.01 4.34 -0.08
N CYS A 37 -3.75 5.29 -0.98
CA CYS A 37 -3.95 6.70 -0.69
C CYS A 37 -5.44 7.03 -0.61
N LYS A 38 -5.92 7.45 0.57
CA LYS A 38 -7.33 7.83 0.77
C LYS A 38 -7.69 9.19 0.14
N GLN A 39 -6.70 9.95 -0.30
CA GLN A 39 -6.94 11.25 -0.93
C GLN A 39 -7.17 11.15 -2.44
N CYS A 40 -6.41 10.31 -3.16
CA CYS A 40 -6.54 10.15 -4.61
C CYS A 40 -6.90 8.72 -5.04
N ASN A 41 -7.22 7.84 -4.09
CA ASN A 41 -7.48 6.41 -4.31
C ASN A 41 -6.41 5.81 -5.23
N THR A 42 -5.14 5.97 -4.85
CA THR A 42 -4.04 5.33 -5.57
C THR A 42 -3.51 4.22 -4.70
N HIS A 43 -3.56 2.99 -5.22
CA HIS A 43 -3.04 1.82 -4.54
C HIS A 43 -1.67 1.49 -5.12
N PHE A 44 -0.67 1.33 -4.26
CA PHE A 44 0.71 1.12 -4.69
C PHE A 44 1.51 0.25 -3.72
N ASP A 45 2.50 -0.45 -4.25
CA ASP A 45 3.41 -1.29 -3.46
C ASP A 45 4.35 -0.44 -2.59
N HIS A 46 4.61 -0.88 -1.36
CA HIS A 46 5.51 -0.17 -0.45
C HIS A 46 6.98 -0.23 -0.87
N LEU A 47 7.44 -1.37 -1.40
CA LEU A 47 8.83 -1.65 -1.74
C LEU A 47 9.15 -1.13 -3.14
N ASP A 48 8.34 -1.50 -4.12
CA ASP A 48 8.59 -1.17 -5.53
C ASP A 48 7.92 0.13 -5.98
N GLY A 49 6.93 0.62 -5.24
CA GLY A 49 6.16 1.80 -5.64
C GLY A 49 5.29 1.56 -6.88
N GLU A 50 5.10 0.31 -7.29
CA GLU A 50 4.24 -0.07 -8.41
C GLU A 50 2.80 0.32 -8.10
N ILE A 51 2.12 0.98 -9.04
CA ILE A 51 0.73 1.41 -8.88
C ILE A 51 -0.18 0.34 -9.47
N PHE A 52 -1.09 -0.19 -8.66
CA PHE A 52 -2.05 -1.18 -9.13
C PHE A 52 -3.44 -0.57 -9.27
N SER A 53 -4.06 -0.82 -10.43
CA SER A 53 -5.47 -0.48 -10.68
C SER A 53 -6.41 -1.49 -10.01
N ASN A 54 -5.97 -2.73 -9.85
CA ASN A 54 -6.67 -3.77 -9.11
C ASN A 54 -5.67 -4.51 -8.20
N CYS A 55 -6.10 -4.94 -7.02
CA CYS A 55 -5.30 -5.78 -6.16
C CYS A 55 -6.23 -6.76 -5.46
N GLU A 56 -6.22 -8.01 -5.91
CA GLU A 56 -7.02 -9.08 -5.30
C GLU A 56 -6.60 -9.32 -3.85
N LYS A 57 -5.30 -9.22 -3.55
CA LYS A 57 -4.80 -9.42 -2.19
C LYS A 57 -5.34 -8.39 -1.19
N CYS A 58 -5.60 -7.15 -1.63
CA CYS A 58 -6.23 -6.08 -0.85
C CYS A 58 -7.74 -5.95 -1.04
N ASN A 59 -8.35 -6.73 -1.95
CA ASN A 59 -9.69 -6.46 -2.48
C ASN A 59 -9.86 -5.00 -2.96
N TYR A 60 -8.81 -4.43 -3.54
CA TYR A 60 -8.81 -3.07 -4.05
C TYR A 60 -9.15 -3.05 -5.55
N TYR A 61 -10.08 -2.19 -5.95
CA TYR A 61 -10.46 -1.97 -7.35
C TYR A 61 -10.62 -0.48 -7.60
N PHE A 62 -9.83 0.06 -8.52
CA PHE A 62 -9.94 1.43 -9.00
C PHE A 62 -10.76 1.42 -10.29
N ASN A 63 -11.92 2.09 -10.27
CA ASN A 63 -12.87 2.18 -11.37
C ASN A 63 -12.91 3.60 -11.95
#